data_AF-A0A5Q4DC34-F1
#
_entry.id   AF-A0A5Q4DC34-F1
#
_cell.length_a   1.000
_cell.length_b   1.000
_cell.length_c   1.000
_cell.angle_alpha   90.00
_cell.angle_beta   90.00
_cell.angle_gamma   90.00
#
_symmetry.space_group_name_H-M   'P 1'
#
loop_
_entity.id
_entity.type
_entity.pdbx_description
1 polymer ?
#
loop_
_entity_poly.entity_id
_entity_poly.type
_entity_poly.pdbx_seq_one_letter_code
_entity_poly.pdbx_strand_id
1 'polypeptide(L)'
;ERERQARIILGTAETEIAHKFVEAAELYRDRPEAMNLRAMNMLYESIAKRGSLMVVPSGLADSLNVPGIMGMAGAAGLDPRGPEDERPSPEPSSASSPSSSTSGPLASPAALAALGITPPDRDRD
;
A
#
# COMPACT_ATOMS: atom_id res chain seq x y z
N GLU A 1 13.61 25.23 -18.37
CA GLU A 1 12.65 24.55 -19.27
C GLU A 1 11.77 23.50 -18.58
N ARG A 2 12.34 22.44 -17.99
CA ARG A 2 11.55 21.36 -17.35
C ARG A 2 10.59 21.84 -16.25
N GLU A 3 11.03 22.74 -15.39
CA GLU A 3 10.20 23.28 -14.31
C GLU A 3 9.00 24.08 -14.85
N ARG A 4 9.20 24.83 -15.94
CA ARG A 4 8.12 25.56 -16.62
C ARG A 4 7.11 24.60 -17.22
N GLN A 5 7.58 23.54 -17.89
CA GLN A 5 6.71 22.50 -18.44
C GLN A 5 5.94 21.76 -17.33
N ALA A 6 6.60 21.43 -16.22
CA ALA A 6 5.94 20.80 -15.08
C ALA A 6 4.81 21.66 -14.52
N ARG A 7 5.01 22.98 -14.37
CA ARG A 7 3.96 23.90 -13.93
C ARG A 7 2.81 24.01 -14.94
N ILE A 8 3.11 24.02 -16.24
CA ILE A 8 2.07 24.05 -17.28
C ILE A 8 1.23 22.75 -17.22
N ILE A 9 1.89 21.59 -17.13
CA ILE A 9 1.20 20.30 -17.01
C ILE A 9 0.33 20.26 -15.76
N LEU A 10 0.86 20.72 -14.62
CA LEU A 10 0.11 20.77 -13.37
C LEU A 10 -1.11 21.68 -13.48
N GLY A 11 -0.96 22.90 -14.03
CA GLY A 11 -2.07 23.83 -14.22
C GLY A 11 -3.15 23.29 -15.17
N THR A 12 -2.75 22.60 -16.24
CA THR A 12 -3.71 21.94 -17.14
C THR A 12 -4.43 20.80 -16.42
N ALA A 13 -3.70 19.97 -15.68
CA ALA A 13 -4.29 18.87 -14.91
C ALA A 13 -5.29 19.38 -13.85
N GLU A 14 -4.95 20.45 -13.13
CA GLU A 14 -5.87 21.07 -12.16
C GLU A 14 -7.15 21.58 -12.83
N THR A 15 -7.04 22.17 -14.03
CA THR A 15 -8.20 22.65 -14.79
C THR A 15 -9.10 21.50 -15.22
N GLU A 16 -8.53 20.41 -15.72
CA GLU A 16 -9.28 19.21 -16.11
C GLU A 16 -9.96 18.56 -14.90
N ILE A 17 -9.25 18.46 -13.78
CA ILE A 17 -9.78 17.95 -12.51
C ILE A 17 -10.95 18.81 -12.04
N ALA A 18 -10.82 20.14 -12.07
CA ALA A 18 -11.88 21.06 -11.67
C ALA A 18 -13.14 20.91 -12.55
N HIS A 19 -12.98 20.82 -13.88
CA HIS A 19 -14.10 20.57 -14.79
C HIS A 19 -14.81 19.25 -14.48
N LYS A 20 -14.06 18.17 -14.23
CA LYS A 20 -14.66 16.87 -13.87
C LYS A 20 -15.37 16.90 -12.54
N PHE A 21 -14.88 17.67 -11.56
CA PHE A 21 -15.59 17.86 -10.30
C PHE A 21 -16.92 18.59 -10.48
N VAL A 22 -16.98 19.61 -11.33
CA VAL A 22 -18.23 20.33 -11.64
C VAL A 22 -19.23 19.39 -12.34
N GLU A 23 -18.79 18.67 -13.37
CA GLU A 23 -19.64 17.68 -14.06
C GLU A 23 -20.19 16.63 -13.08
N ALA A 24 -19.36 16.12 -12.17
CA ALA A 24 -19.79 15.18 -11.16
C ALA A 24 -20.79 15.82 -10.17
N ALA A 25 -20.55 17.06 -9.73
CA ALA A 25 -21.44 17.75 -8.82
C ALA A 25 -22.84 17.98 -9.41
N GLU A 26 -22.94 18.28 -10.71
CA GLU A 26 -24.23 18.38 -11.44
C GLU A 26 -25.04 17.09 -11.36
N LEU A 27 -24.39 15.92 -11.45
CA LEU A 27 -25.08 14.62 -11.34
C LEU A 27 -25.69 14.39 -9.95
N TYR A 28 -25.06 14.94 -8.90
CA TYR A 28 -25.49 14.82 -7.51
C TYR A 28 -26.46 15.94 -7.07
N ARG A 29 -26.58 17.05 -7.81
CA ARG A 29 -27.34 18.26 -7.41
C ARG A 29 -28.73 17.96 -6.86
N ASP A 30 -29.49 17.13 -7.58
CA ASP A 30 -30.88 16.78 -7.24
C ASP A 30 -31.01 15.35 -6.69
N ARG A 31 -29.89 14.74 -6.26
CA ARG A 31 -29.82 13.34 -5.81
C ARG A 31 -29.06 13.21 -4.49
N PRO A 32 -29.64 13.70 -3.38
CA PRO A 32 -28.97 13.70 -2.07
C PRO A 32 -28.62 12.27 -1.60
N GLU A 33 -29.42 11.26 -1.95
CA GLU A 33 -29.16 9.86 -1.58
C GLU A 33 -27.88 9.34 -2.25
N ALA A 34 -27.65 9.69 -3.52
CA ALA A 34 -26.45 9.30 -4.25
C ALA A 34 -25.19 9.94 -3.65
N MET A 35 -25.29 11.20 -3.23
CA MET A 35 -24.20 11.90 -2.53
C MET A 35 -23.90 11.25 -1.18
N ASN A 36 -24.94 10.88 -0.42
CA ASN A 36 -24.78 10.18 0.85
C ASN A 36 -24.10 8.82 0.68
N LEU A 37 -24.48 8.03 -0.32
CA LEU A 37 -23.82 6.75 -0.63
C LEU A 37 -22.34 6.92 -0.98
N ARG A 38 -22.00 7.95 -1.76
CA ARG A 38 -20.61 8.30 -2.07
C ARG A 38 -19.84 8.65 -0.79
N ALA A 39 -20.42 9.49 0.05
CA ALA A 39 -19.79 9.90 1.30
C ALA A 39 -19.60 8.71 2.27
N MET A 40 -20.56 7.79 2.33
CA MET A 40 -20.44 6.53 3.06
C MET A 40 -19.29 5.66 2.53
N ASN A 41 -19.15 5.52 1.21
CA ASN A 41 -18.03 4.77 0.64
C ASN A 41 -16.68 5.41 0.97
N MET A 42 -16.59 6.75 0.90
CA MET A 42 -15.37 7.47 1.27
C MET A 42 -15.03 7.28 2.76
N LEU A 43 -16.03 7.34 3.64
CA LEU A 43 -15.87 7.09 5.08
C LEU A 43 -15.43 5.64 5.36
N TYR A 44 -16.02 4.68 4.66
CA TYR A 44 -15.63 3.28 4.79
C TYR A 44 -14.18 3.07 4.34
N GLU A 45 -13.78 3.61 3.20
CA GLU A 45 -12.39 3.50 2.73
C GLU A 45 -11.39 4.18 3.67
N SER A 46 -11.72 5.35 4.21
CA SER A 46 -10.82 6.05 5.14
C SER A 46 -10.65 5.29 6.45
N ILE A 47 -11.74 4.75 7.01
CA ILE A 47 -11.73 4.04 8.29
C ILE A 47 -11.15 2.64 8.13
N ALA A 48 -11.65 1.87 7.15
CA ALA A 48 -11.30 0.46 7.01
C ALA A 48 -9.94 0.22 6.34
N LYS A 49 -9.46 1.11 5.46
CA LYS A 49 -8.21 0.88 4.71
C LYS A 49 -7.03 1.69 5.22
N ARG A 50 -7.25 2.94 5.64
CA ARG A 50 -6.17 3.87 5.98
C ARG A 50 -6.06 4.16 7.46
N GLY A 51 -7.09 3.80 8.21
CA GLY A 51 -7.05 3.89 9.66
C GLY A 51 -6.85 5.30 10.21
N SER A 52 -7.12 6.32 9.39
CA SER A 52 -6.58 7.65 9.62
C SER A 52 -7.62 8.74 9.48
N LEU A 53 -7.32 9.81 10.20
CA LEU A 53 -8.02 11.09 10.28
C LEU A 53 -8.59 11.53 8.92
N MET A 54 -9.90 11.42 8.77
CA MET A 54 -10.64 11.97 7.63
C MET A 54 -11.17 13.36 7.98
N VAL A 55 -10.91 14.34 7.13
CA VAL A 55 -11.54 15.67 7.22
C VAL A 55 -12.90 15.59 6.58
N VAL A 56 -13.95 15.76 7.38
CA VAL A 56 -15.34 15.74 6.92
C VAL A 56 -15.89 17.17 6.92
N PRO A 57 -16.41 17.67 5.79
CA PRO A 57 -17.15 18.93 5.77
C PRO A 57 -18.35 18.88 6.71
N SER A 58 -18.60 19.95 7.47
CA SER A 58 -19.68 19.99 8.48
C SER A 58 -21.05 19.60 7.93
N GLY A 59 -21.43 20.08 6.73
CA GLY A 59 -22.71 19.72 6.11
C GLY A 59 -22.88 18.22 5.83
N LEU A 60 -21.79 17.48 5.62
CA LEU A 60 -21.82 16.02 5.50
C LEU A 60 -21.75 15.33 6.86
N ALA A 61 -21.06 15.93 7.84
CA ALA A 61 -20.97 15.39 9.20
C ALA A 61 -22.35 15.28 9.85
N ASP A 62 -23.19 16.31 9.69
CA ASP A 62 -24.54 16.37 10.24
C ASP A 62 -25.49 15.38 9.54
N SER A 63 -25.40 15.29 8.21
CA SER A 63 -26.30 14.45 7.40
C SER A 63 -26.07 12.94 7.57
N LEU A 64 -24.85 12.55 7.96
CA LEU A 64 -24.40 11.16 7.96
C LEU A 64 -24.15 10.59 9.37
N ASN A 65 -24.41 11.38 10.42
CA ASN A 65 -24.07 11.03 11.82
C ASN A 65 -22.65 10.46 11.95
N VAL A 66 -21.67 11.11 11.31
CA VAL A 66 -20.29 10.65 11.25
C VAL A 66 -19.69 10.40 12.65
N PRO A 67 -19.94 11.23 13.69
CA PRO A 67 -19.47 10.93 15.03
C PRO A 67 -19.98 9.59 15.58
N GLY A 68 -21.24 9.25 15.31
CA GLY A 68 -21.82 7.96 15.69
C GLY A 68 -21.17 6.79 14.96
N ILE A 69 -20.96 6.91 13.64
CA ILE A 69 -20.30 5.88 12.84
C ILE A 69 -18.84 5.67 13.28
N MET A 70 -18.11 6.77 13.54
CA MET A 70 -16.71 6.71 13.99
C MET A 70 -16.60 6.09 15.39
N GLY A 71 -17.53 6.43 16.30
CA GLY A 71 -17.62 5.83 17.64
C GLY A 71 -17.91 4.33 17.57
N MET A 72 -18.84 3.91 16.69
CA MET A 72 -19.15 2.50 16.46
C MET A 72 -17.99 1.74 15.80
N ALA A 73 -17.29 2.35 14.85
CA ALA A 73 -16.11 1.78 14.21
C ALA A 73 -14.97 1.53 15.20
N GLY A 74 -14.72 2.50 16.09
CA GLY A 74 -13.76 2.34 17.18
C GLY A 74 -14.19 1.28 18.20
N ALA A 75 -15.47 1.24 18.58
CA ALA A 75 -16.02 0.23 19.49
C ALA A 75 -16.03 -1.19 18.88
N ALA A 76 -16.22 -1.30 17.56
CA ALA A 76 -16.14 -2.55 16.82
C ALA A 76 -14.70 -3.05 16.62
N GLY A 77 -13.70 -2.31 17.11
CA GLY A 77 -12.30 -2.69 16.98
C GLY A 77 -11.87 -2.82 15.52
N LEU A 78 -12.46 -2.02 14.61
CA LEU A 78 -11.94 -1.87 13.25
C LEU A 78 -10.54 -1.26 13.39
N ASP A 79 -9.54 -2.13 13.47
CA ASP A 79 -8.15 -1.73 13.68
C ASP A 79 -7.73 -0.94 12.44
N PRO A 80 -7.33 0.33 12.60
CA PRO A 80 -6.85 1.17 11.50
C PRO A 80 -5.67 0.58 10.71
N ARG A 81 -5.02 -0.47 11.25
CA ARG A 81 -3.96 -1.23 10.60
C ARG A 81 -4.57 -2.40 9.80
N GLY A 82 -5.09 -2.10 8.62
CA GLY A 82 -5.36 -3.13 7.61
C GLY A 82 -4.08 -3.89 7.25
N PRO A 83 -4.18 -5.13 6.72
CA PRO A 83 -3.02 -5.94 6.38
C PRO A 83 -2.14 -5.16 5.41
N GLU A 84 -0.86 -5.24 5.70
CA GLU A 84 0.24 -4.48 5.11
C GLU A 84 0.05 -4.29 3.60
N ASP A 85 0.07 -3.02 3.19
CA ASP A 85 0.49 -2.61 1.85
C ASP A 85 1.69 -3.50 1.46
N GLU A 86 1.47 -4.49 0.58
CA GLU A 86 2.50 -5.30 -0.06
C GLU A 86 3.37 -4.33 -0.87
N ARG A 87 4.21 -3.58 -0.18
CA ARG A 87 5.35 -2.92 -0.79
C ARG A 87 6.16 -4.06 -1.39
N PRO A 88 6.41 -4.09 -2.70
CA PRO A 88 7.43 -4.98 -3.21
C PRO A 88 8.70 -4.68 -2.43
N SER A 89 9.18 -5.68 -1.70
CA SER A 89 10.43 -5.60 -0.94
C SER A 89 11.46 -4.89 -1.80
N PRO A 90 12.18 -3.87 -1.28
CA PRO A 90 13.31 -3.35 -2.03
C PRO A 90 14.28 -4.53 -2.21
N GLU A 91 14.38 -5.02 -3.45
CA GLU A 91 15.44 -5.94 -3.83
C GLU A 91 16.76 -5.33 -3.33
N PRO A 92 17.61 -6.09 -2.60
CA PRO A 92 18.89 -5.56 -2.21
C PRO A 92 19.72 -5.30 -3.48
N SER A 93 19.77 -4.03 -3.86
CA SER A 93 20.75 -3.48 -4.78
C SER A 93 22.14 -3.65 -4.16
N SER A 94 22.78 -4.78 -4.44
CA SER A 94 24.20 -4.99 -4.19
C SER A 94 24.88 -5.53 -5.44
N ALA A 95 25.04 -4.67 -6.44
CA ALA A 95 26.08 -4.84 -7.45
C ALA A 95 27.33 -4.07 -7.01
N SER A 96 28.22 -4.75 -6.29
CA SER A 96 29.65 -4.42 -6.26
C SER A 96 30.45 -5.69 -5.94
N SER A 97 30.92 -6.36 -6.99
CA SER A 97 32.01 -7.36 -6.92
C SER A 97 33.37 -6.64 -7.13
N PRO A 98 34.56 -7.27 -6.98
CA PRO A 98 34.94 -8.56 -6.37
C PRO A 98 36.22 -8.50 -5.44
N SER A 99 36.72 -9.69 -5.05
CA SER A 99 38.04 -10.06 -4.46
C SER A 99 38.16 -9.93 -2.93
N SER A 100 38.78 -10.85 -2.17
CA SER A 100 39.41 -12.16 -2.40
C SER A 100 39.62 -12.85 -1.04
N SER A 101 39.65 -14.20 -1.05
CA SER A 101 40.33 -15.13 -0.11
C SER A 101 40.05 -15.06 1.40
N THR A 102 39.55 -16.17 1.98
CA THR A 102 40.36 -17.10 2.82
C THR A 102 39.46 -18.15 3.53
N SER A 103 39.65 -19.41 3.14
CA SER A 103 39.77 -20.65 3.95
C SER A 103 38.84 -20.97 5.15
N GLY A 104 37.95 -21.97 4.94
CA GLY A 104 37.69 -23.13 5.84
C GLY A 104 36.95 -22.94 7.18
N PRO A 105 36.44 -24.03 7.84
CA PRO A 105 36.76 -25.43 7.59
C PRO A 105 35.58 -26.34 7.19
N LEU A 106 36.00 -27.46 6.61
CA LEU A 106 35.25 -28.61 6.10
C LEU A 106 34.39 -29.30 7.18
N ALA A 107 33.17 -29.70 6.81
CA ALA A 107 32.33 -30.56 7.63
C ALA A 107 32.98 -31.94 7.83
N SER A 108 32.93 -32.44 9.06
CA SER A 108 33.49 -33.74 9.47
C SER A 108 32.85 -34.92 8.73
N PRO A 109 33.62 -35.96 8.34
CA PRO A 109 33.11 -37.15 7.66
C PRO A 109 32.07 -37.94 8.46
N ALA A 110 31.96 -37.73 9.78
CA ALA A 110 30.93 -38.35 10.60
C ALA A 110 29.51 -37.82 10.31
N ALA A 111 29.38 -36.56 9.83
CA ALA A 111 28.08 -35.96 9.54
C ALA A 111 27.46 -36.45 8.21
N LEU A 112 28.28 -36.90 7.25
CA LEU A 112 27.81 -37.41 5.96
C LEU A 112 27.23 -38.83 6.04
N ALA A 113 27.68 -39.66 6.99
CA ALA A 113 27.18 -41.03 7.14
C ALA A 113 25.75 -41.10 7.70
N ALA A 114 25.30 -40.09 8.46
CA ALA A 114 23.96 -40.05 9.05
C ALA A 114 22.84 -39.73 8.05
N LEU A 115 23.18 -39.22 6.86
CA LEU A 115 22.23 -38.89 5.79
C LEU A 115 22.12 -39.98 4.72
N GLY A 116 22.79 -41.13 4.89
CA GLY A 116 22.71 -42.26 3.96
C GLY A 116 23.31 -41.98 2.58
N ILE A 117 24.08 -40.90 2.43
CA ILE A 117 24.73 -40.52 1.17
C ILE A 117 26.15 -41.09 1.20
N THR A 118 26.33 -42.28 0.65
CA THR A 118 27.67 -42.80 0.35
C THR A 118 28.26 -42.01 -0.83
N PRO A 119 29.43 -41.36 -0.67
CA PRO A 119 30.06 -40.66 -1.78
C PRO A 119 30.50 -41.65 -2.87
N PRO A 120 30.35 -41.32 -4.16
CA PRO A 120 30.71 -42.20 -5.26
C PRO A 120 32.22 -42.42 -5.33
N ASP A 121 32.59 -43.68 -5.52
CA ASP A 121 33.95 -44.18 -5.69
C ASP A 121 34.61 -43.51 -6.90
N ARG A 122 35.55 -42.59 -6.65
CA ARG A 122 36.34 -41.93 -7.70
C ARG A 122 37.70 -42.60 -7.77
N ASP A 123 37.71 -43.85 -8.24
CA ASP A 123 38.94 -44.52 -8.68
C ASP A 123 38.56 -45.70 -9.60
N ARG A 124 38.16 -45.39 -10.85
CA ARG A 124 38.52 -46.20 -12.02
C ARG A 124 38.63 -45.30 -13.24
N ASP A 125 39.84 -45.29 -13.77
CA ASP A 125 40.28 -44.75 -15.05
C ASP A 125 39.47 -45.28 -16.25
#